data_AF-A0A0G4G5N2-F1
#
_entry.id   AF-A0A0G4G5N2-F1
#
_cell.length_a   1.000
_cell.length_b   1.000
_cell.length_c   1.000
_cell.angle_alpha   90.00
_cell.angle_beta   90.00
_cell.angle_gamma   90.00
#
_symmetry.space_group_name_H-M   'P 1'
#
loop_
_entity.id
_entity.type
_entity.pdbx_description
1 polymer ?
#
loop_
_entity_poly.entity_id
_entity_poly.type
_entity_poly.pdbx_seq_one_letter_code
_entity_poly.pdbx_strand_id
1 'polypeptide(L)'
;MPKAKQKAKSKEAPPAPPASGELPRGPELDAFLEARVMDLLAAEGLVDNWRGLMEVTRQAAYRLVDQKRIHILQKGAVVDEPRKAKGPIRLQSIPQE
;
A
#
# COMPACT_ATOMS: atom_id res chain seq x y z
N MET A 1 -35.76 3.52 -32.25
CA MET A 1 -34.80 2.56 -31.63
C MET A 1 -34.51 3.04 -30.20
N PRO A 2 -34.80 2.23 -29.16
CA PRO A 2 -34.79 2.70 -27.78
C PRO A 2 -33.36 2.80 -27.21
N LYS A 3 -33.08 3.91 -26.50
CA LYS A 3 -31.81 4.16 -25.81
C LYS A 3 -31.69 3.26 -24.58
N ALA A 4 -30.65 2.43 -24.52
CA ALA A 4 -30.32 1.59 -23.38
C ALA A 4 -29.87 2.47 -22.19
N LYS A 5 -30.64 2.43 -21.09
CA LYS A 5 -30.23 3.01 -19.81
C LYS A 5 -29.18 2.11 -19.16
N GLN A 6 -27.95 2.58 -19.04
CA GLN A 6 -26.94 1.99 -18.17
C GLN A 6 -27.43 2.08 -16.73
N LYS A 7 -27.73 0.92 -16.11
CA LYS A 7 -28.02 0.83 -14.69
C LYS A 7 -26.74 1.14 -13.91
N ALA A 8 -26.81 2.13 -13.03
CA ALA A 8 -25.78 2.44 -12.06
C ALA A 8 -25.46 1.18 -11.25
N LYS A 9 -24.18 0.83 -11.21
CA LYS A 9 -23.66 -0.25 -10.38
C LYS A 9 -23.76 0.22 -8.93
N SER A 10 -24.82 -0.22 -8.24
CA SER A 10 -24.99 0.02 -6.82
C SER A 10 -23.74 -0.48 -6.09
N LYS A 11 -23.04 0.45 -5.44
CA LYS A 11 -21.99 0.13 -4.48
C LYS A 11 -22.70 -0.43 -3.26
N GLU A 12 -22.89 -1.75 -3.25
CA GLU A 12 -23.52 -2.45 -2.14
C GLU A 12 -22.67 -2.17 -0.89
N ALA A 13 -23.31 -1.57 0.12
CA ALA A 13 -22.68 -1.33 1.40
C ALA A 13 -22.29 -2.68 2.01
N PRO A 14 -21.17 -2.76 2.77
CA PRO A 14 -20.81 -3.99 3.45
C PRO A 14 -21.98 -4.47 4.32
N PRO A 15 -22.25 -5.79 4.35
CA PRO A 15 -23.38 -6.34 5.09
C PRO A 15 -23.27 -5.95 6.57
N ALA A 16 -24.40 -5.53 7.15
CA ALA A 16 -24.48 -5.23 8.57
C ALA A 16 -24.04 -6.47 9.39
N PRO A 17 -23.33 -6.30 10.51
CA PRO A 17 -22.94 -7.42 11.35
C PRO A 17 -24.19 -8.19 11.81
N PRO A 18 -24.16 -9.53 11.84
CA PRO A 18 -25.32 -10.34 12.21
C PRO A 18 -25.79 -10.00 13.62
N ALA A 19 -27.10 -9.88 13.80
CA ALA A 19 -27.75 -9.46 15.05
C ALA A 19 -27.69 -10.52 16.18
N SER A 20 -26.96 -11.61 15.99
CA SER A 20 -26.84 -12.72 16.94
C SER A 20 -25.41 -13.26 16.83
N GLY A 21 -24.80 -13.64 17.95
CA GLY A 21 -23.40 -14.11 18.03
C GLY A 21 -23.08 -15.41 17.28
N GLU A 22 -23.84 -15.74 16.25
CA GLU A 22 -23.65 -16.88 15.36
C GLU A 22 -22.84 -16.42 14.15
N LEU A 23 -21.68 -17.05 13.93
CA LEU A 23 -20.80 -16.73 12.83
C LEU A 23 -21.50 -17.10 11.50
N PRO A 24 -21.47 -16.23 10.47
CA PRO A 24 -21.98 -16.58 9.15
C PRO A 24 -21.27 -17.83 8.60
N ARG A 25 -21.88 -18.52 7.63
CA ARG A 25 -21.33 -19.74 7.02
C ARG A 25 -21.11 -19.57 5.52
N GLY A 26 -20.13 -20.30 4.98
CA GLY A 26 -19.81 -20.27 3.55
C GLY A 26 -19.27 -18.91 3.10
N PRO A 27 -19.61 -18.40 1.90
CA PRO A 27 -19.01 -17.18 1.34
C PRO A 27 -19.29 -15.91 2.16
N GLU A 28 -20.36 -15.92 2.97
CA GLU A 28 -20.65 -14.82 3.90
C GLU A 28 -19.66 -14.77 5.08
N LEU A 29 -19.10 -15.92 5.47
CA LEU A 29 -18.04 -15.99 6.46
C LEU A 29 -16.75 -15.37 5.93
N ASP A 30 -16.41 -15.67 4.68
CA ASP A 30 -15.20 -15.14 4.04
C ASP A 30 -15.26 -13.60 3.98
N ALA A 31 -16.39 -13.04 3.53
CA ALA A 31 -16.58 -11.59 3.49
C ALA A 31 -16.57 -10.95 4.89
N PHE A 32 -17.18 -11.59 5.89
CA PHE A 32 -17.17 -11.11 7.28
C PHE A 32 -15.75 -11.14 7.88
N LEU A 33 -15.00 -12.22 7.65
CA LEU A 33 -13.62 -12.36 8.10
C LEU A 33 -12.71 -11.36 7.40
N GLU A 34 -12.85 -11.17 6.09
CA GLU A 34 -12.10 -10.15 5.36
C GLU A 34 -12.35 -8.76 5.95
N ALA A 35 -13.61 -8.38 6.18
CA ALA A 35 -13.96 -7.10 6.81
C ALA A 35 -13.33 -6.97 8.21
N ARG A 36 -13.43 -8.00 9.06
CA ARG A 36 -12.82 -7.98 10.40
C ARG A 36 -11.31 -7.95 10.38
N VAL A 37 -10.67 -8.65 9.44
CA VAL A 37 -9.22 -8.58 9.24
C VAL A 37 -8.81 -7.18 8.81
N MET A 38 -9.53 -6.56 7.87
CA MET A 38 -9.25 -5.19 7.44
C MET A 38 -9.43 -4.18 8.58
N ASP A 39 -10.47 -4.32 9.41
CA ASP A 39 -10.64 -3.50 10.62
C ASP A 39 -9.49 -3.67 11.61
N LEU A 40 -9.04 -4.92 11.85
CA LEU A 40 -7.92 -5.21 12.76
C LEU A 40 -6.61 -4.65 12.23
N LEU A 41 -6.32 -4.84 10.94
CA LEU A 41 -5.16 -4.26 10.28
C LEU A 41 -5.24 -2.72 10.31
N ALA A 42 -6.42 -2.13 10.16
CA ALA A 42 -6.62 -0.69 10.26
C ALA A 42 -6.38 -0.16 11.68
N ALA A 43 -6.88 -0.86 12.70
CA ALA A 43 -6.65 -0.53 14.10
C ALA A 43 -5.15 -0.57 14.46
N GLU A 44 -4.41 -1.51 13.88
CA GLU A 44 -2.96 -1.61 14.01
C GLU A 44 -2.19 -0.64 13.08
N GLY A 45 -2.92 0.15 12.28
CA GLY A 45 -2.37 1.08 11.29
C GLY A 45 -1.76 0.42 10.06
N LEU A 46 -1.79 -0.89 9.92
CA LEU A 46 -1.14 -1.66 8.85
C LEU A 46 -1.71 -1.39 7.44
N VAL A 47 -2.96 -0.96 7.32
CA VAL A 47 -3.58 -0.68 6.00
C VAL A 47 -3.10 0.61 5.33
N ASP A 48 -2.54 1.57 6.09
CA ASP A 48 -2.13 2.87 5.57
C ASP A 48 -0.81 3.42 6.16
N ASN A 49 -0.06 2.61 6.93
CA ASN A 49 1.20 3.04 7.56
C ASN A 49 2.41 2.97 6.60
N TRP A 50 2.24 3.43 5.36
CA TRP A 50 3.37 3.60 4.44
C TRP A 50 4.43 4.57 5.00
N ARG A 51 4.01 5.53 5.84
CA ARG A 51 4.92 6.47 6.52
C ARG A 51 5.88 5.74 7.46
N GLY A 52 5.40 4.75 8.21
CA GLY A 52 6.24 3.92 9.08
C GLY A 52 7.26 3.08 8.31
N LEU A 53 6.98 2.76 7.04
CA LEU A 53 7.90 2.01 6.17
C LEU A 53 8.98 2.89 5.53
N MET A 54 8.92 4.23 5.65
CA MET A 54 9.84 5.12 4.96
C MET A 54 11.31 4.89 5.34
N GLU A 55 11.61 4.67 6.61
CA GLU A 55 12.99 4.45 7.05
C GLU A 55 13.53 3.10 6.58
N VAL A 56 12.71 2.04 6.67
CA VAL A 56 13.07 0.71 6.16
C VAL A 56 13.30 0.75 4.65
N THR A 57 12.45 1.51 3.93
CA THR A 57 12.58 1.73 2.49
C THR A 57 13.87 2.49 2.15
N ARG A 58 14.24 3.52 2.93
CA ARG A 58 15.53 4.23 2.78
C ARG A 58 16.72 3.29 2.99
N GLN A 59 16.68 2.43 4.00
CA GLN A 59 17.73 1.44 4.25
C GLN A 59 17.85 0.41 3.11
N ALA A 60 16.73 -0.02 2.53
CA ALA A 60 16.76 -0.86 1.33
C ALA A 60 17.41 -0.13 0.14
N ALA A 61 17.07 1.14 -0.08
CA ALA A 61 17.67 1.94 -1.14
C ALA A 61 19.19 2.11 -0.94
N TYR A 62 19.66 2.33 0.29
CA TYR A 62 21.10 2.42 0.59
C TYR A 62 21.85 1.13 0.20
N ARG A 63 21.28 -0.03 0.52
CA ARG A 63 21.86 -1.32 0.11
C ARG A 63 21.96 -1.46 -1.40
N LEU A 64 20.96 -0.96 -2.14
CA LEU A 64 20.99 -0.99 -3.61
C LEU A 64 22.01 -0.01 -4.21
N VAL A 65 22.26 1.13 -3.55
CA VAL A 65 23.36 2.04 -3.90
C VAL A 65 24.71 1.36 -3.66
N ASP A 66 24.89 0.71 -2.51
CA ASP A 66 26.11 -0.04 -2.19
C ASP A 66 26.37 -1.16 -3.22
N GLN A 67 25.30 -1.78 -3.74
CA GLN A 67 25.35 -2.77 -4.83
C GLN A 67 25.52 -2.17 -6.23
N LYS A 68 25.63 -0.84 -6.36
CA LYS A 68 25.72 -0.12 -7.66
C LYS A 68 24.56 -0.44 -8.61
N ARG A 69 23.37 -0.64 -8.06
CA ARG A 69 22.13 -0.92 -8.83
C ARG A 69 21.29 0.32 -9.06
N ILE A 70 21.39 1.30 -8.17
CA ILE A 70 20.65 2.57 -8.25
C ILE A 70 21.52 3.76 -7.88
N HIS A 71 21.15 4.94 -8.37
CA HIS A 71 21.57 6.24 -7.84
C HIS A 71 20.45 6.85 -6.98
N ILE A 72 20.84 7.51 -5.89
CA ILE A 72 19.94 8.38 -5.11
C ILE A 72 20.19 9.82 -5.53
N LEU A 73 19.14 10.51 -5.94
CA LEU A 73 19.19 11.90 -6.36
C LEU A 73 18.41 12.80 -5.41
N GLN A 74 18.91 14.01 -5.20
CA GLN A 74 18.22 15.07 -4.50
C GLN A 74 18.35 16.37 -5.29
N LYS A 75 17.22 17.06 -5.52
CA LYS A 75 17.17 18.27 -6.36
C LYS A 75 17.76 18.07 -7.77
N GLY A 76 17.71 16.84 -8.29
CA GLY A 76 18.22 16.50 -9.62
C GLY A 76 19.71 16.15 -9.67
N ALA A 77 20.46 16.25 -8.57
CA ALA A 77 21.85 15.84 -8.49
C ALA A 77 21.99 14.50 -7.75
N VAL A 78 22.95 13.68 -8.16
CA VAL A 78 23.33 12.47 -7.43
C VAL A 78 23.91 12.89 -6.07
N VAL A 79 23.48 12.20 -5.00
CA VAL A 79 23.95 12.48 -3.64
C VAL A 79 25.14 11.60 -3.31
N ASP A 80 26.27 12.22 -2.98
CA ASP A 80 27.50 11.49 -2.61
C ASP A 80 27.38 10.77 -1.25
N GLU A 81 26.61 11.33 -0.32
CA GLU A 81 26.35 10.75 1.01
C GLU A 81 24.86 10.42 1.23
N PRO A 82 24.34 9.29 0.69
CA PRO A 82 22.90 9.01 0.69
C PRO A 82 22.27 8.92 2.09
N ARG A 83 23.04 8.46 3.08
CA ARG A 83 22.60 8.31 4.49
C ARG A 83 22.38 9.67 5.18
N LYS A 84 23.01 10.74 4.69
CA LYS A 84 22.83 12.11 5.21
C LYS A 84 21.71 12.87 4.50
N ALA A 85 21.15 12.33 3.41
CA ALA A 85 20.12 13.00 2.63
C ALA A 85 18.84 13.23 3.46
N LYS A 86 18.49 14.49 3.69
CA LYS A 86 17.28 14.90 4.43
C LYS A 86 16.18 15.30 3.48
N GLY A 87 14.96 14.81 3.72
CA GLY A 87 13.79 15.17 2.92
C GLY A 87 13.61 14.32 1.66
N PRO A 88 12.92 14.85 0.63
CA PRO A 88 12.57 14.11 -0.57
C PRO A 88 13.80 13.70 -1.39
N ILE A 89 13.83 12.44 -1.79
CA ILE A 89 14.86 11.84 -2.64
C ILE A 89 14.21 11.13 -3.83
N ARG A 90 14.98 10.91 -4.89
CA ARG A 90 14.58 10.14 -6.08
C ARG A 90 15.52 8.96 -6.23
N LEU A 91 15.00 7.84 -6.72
CA LEU A 91 15.78 6.64 -7.02
C LEU A 91 15.83 6.49 -8.54
N GLN A 92 17.02 6.28 -9.09
CA GLN A 92 17.23 6.05 -10.52
C GLN A 92 17.96 4.72 -10.70
N SER A 93 17.45 3.83 -11.54
CA SER A 93 18.13 2.56 -11.86
C SER A 93 19.39 2.81 -12.69
N ILE A 94 20.44 2.06 -12.39
CA ILE A 94 21.66 2.00 -13.21
C ILE A 94 21.46 0.84 -14.20
N PRO A 95 21.64 1.06 -15.52
CA PRO A 95 21.60 -0.03 -16.49
C PRO A 95 22.61 -1.11 -16.08
N GLN A 96 22.20 -2.38 -16.10
CA GLN A 96 23.09 -3.50 -15.83
C GLN A 96 23.52 -4.03 -17.20
N GLU A 97 24.81 -3.93 -17.53
CA GLU A 97 25.41 -4.55 -18.73
C GLU A 97 25.45 -6.08 -18.62
#